data_AF-A0A2P5XSF2-F1
#
_entry.id   AF-A0A2P5XSF2-F1
#
_cell.length_a   1.000
_cell.length_b   1.000
_cell.length_c   1.000
_cell.angle_alpha   90.00
_cell.angle_beta   90.00
_cell.angle_gamma   90.00
#
_symmetry.space_group_name_H-M   'P 1'
#
loop_
_entity.id
_entity.type
_entity.pdbx_description
1 polymer ?
#
loop_
_entity_poly.entity_id
_entity_poly.type
_entity_poly.pdbx_seq_one_letter_code
_entity_poly.pdbx_strand_id
1 'polypeptide(L)' 'MTVSSIYISILSMLSSSTAKVTGIQRPADNDRYVKNCRNGRSPKETRWLFHDDKV' A
#
# COMPACT_ATOMS: atom_id res chain seq x y z
N MET A 1 15.40 -11.43 -5.30
CA MET A 1 13.92 -11.44 -5.23
C MET A 1 13.38 -11.96 -6.54
N THR A 2 12.51 -12.97 -6.54
CA THR A 2 11.89 -13.48 -7.76
C THR A 2 10.47 -12.93 -7.90
N VAL A 3 9.97 -12.80 -9.13
CA VAL A 3 8.59 -12.38 -9.38
C VAL A 3 7.61 -13.29 -8.63
N SER A 4 7.84 -14.60 -8.63
CA SER A 4 7.02 -15.57 -7.90
C SER A 4 6.95 -15.30 -6.40
N SER A 5 8.06 -14.89 -5.77
CA SER A 5 8.05 -14.53 -4.35
C SER A 5 7.17 -13.31 -4.08
N ILE A 6 7.16 -12.32 -4.98
CA ILE A 6 6.30 -11.13 -4.88
C ILE A 6 4.81 -11.53 -4.98
N TYR A 7 4.47 -12.40 -5.92
CA TYR A 7 3.09 -12.90 -6.08
C TYR A 7 2.58 -13.54 -4.79
N ILE A 8 3.37 -14.44 -4.20
CA ILE A 8 2.99 -15.14 -2.97
C ILE A 8 2.83 -14.14 -1.82
N SER A 9 3.77 -13.21 -1.66
CA SER A 9 3.68 -12.19 -0.60
C SER A 9 2.42 -11.31 -0.71
N ILE A 10 2.07 -10.86 -1.93
CA ILE A 10 0.86 -10.06 -2.15
C ILE A 10 -0.39 -10.90 -1.87
N LEU A 11 -0.43 -12.16 -2.32
CA LEU A 11 -1.55 -13.06 -2.07
C LEU A 11 -1.77 -13.29 -0.58
N SER A 12 -0.70 -13.58 0.17
CA SER A 12 -0.76 -13.74 1.63
C SER A 12 -1.28 -12.48 2.32
N MET A 13 -0.77 -11.29 1.94
CA MET A 13 -1.22 -10.00 2.48
C MET A 13 -2.72 -9.76 2.24
N LEU A 14 -3.21 -10.09 1.04
CA LEU A 14 -4.62 -9.91 0.72
C LEU A 14 -5.53 -10.91 1.44
N SER A 15 -5.03 -12.12 1.71
CA SER A 15 -5.76 -13.19 2.39
C SER A 15 -5.80 -13.01 3.92
N SER A 16 -4.80 -12.36 4.52
CA SER A 16 -4.78 -12.07 5.96
C SER A 16 -5.55 -10.81 6.35
N SER A 17 -6.01 -10.03 5.37
CA SER A 17 -6.67 -8.75 5.59
C SER A 17 -8.09 -8.92 6.16
N THR A 18 -8.23 -8.81 7.48
CA THR A 18 -9.52 -8.84 8.19
C THR A 18 -10.40 -7.62 7.91
N ALA A 19 -9.81 -6.48 7.54
CA ALA A 19 -10.49 -5.20 7.36
C ALA A 19 -11.42 -5.13 6.12
N LYS A 20 -11.34 -6.08 5.18
CA LYS A 20 -12.20 -6.11 3.98
C LYS A 20 -13.64 -6.52 4.27
N VAL A 21 -13.90 -7.13 5.42
CA VAL A 21 -15.20 -7.70 5.79
C VAL A 21 -16.24 -6.61 6.14
N THR A 22 -15.82 -5.39 6.44
CA THR A 22 -16.73 -4.29 6.83
C THR A 22 -16.71 -3.08 5.86
N GLY A 23 -16.15 -3.26 4.66
CA GLY A 23 -16.00 -2.21 3.64
C GLY A 23 -14.54 -1.99 3.23
N ILE A 24 -14.31 -1.48 2.02
CA ILE A 24 -12.95 -1.19 1.53
C ILE A 24 -12.36 -0.04 2.36
N GLN A 25 -11.62 -0.35 3.43
CA GLN A 25 -10.80 0.64 4.14
C GLN A 25 -9.58 0.96 3.28
N ARG A 26 -9.55 2.18 2.75
CA ARG A 26 -8.35 2.74 2.13
C ARG A 26 -7.39 3.22 3.23
N PRO A 27 -6.07 3.22 3.00
CA PRO A 27 -5.13 3.89 3.89
C PRO A 27 -5.56 5.34 4.15
N ALA A 28 -5.35 5.83 5.37
CA ALA A 28 -5.80 7.16 5.80
C ALA A 28 -5.24 8.31 4.93
N ASP A 29 -4.09 8.08 4.29
CA ASP A 29 -3.40 9.04 3.43
C ASP A 29 -3.55 8.74 1.93
N ASN A 30 -4.42 7.80 1.54
CA ASN A 30 -4.64 7.39 0.15
C ASN A 30 -4.79 8.59 -0.81
N ASP A 31 -5.64 9.56 -0.45
CA ASP A 31 -5.93 10.68 -1.34
C ASP A 31 -4.74 11.64 -1.48
N ARG A 32 -3.90 11.76 -0.44
CA ARG A 32 -2.64 12.50 -0.49
C ARG A 32 -1.61 11.78 -1.36
N TYR A 33 -1.50 10.46 -1.21
CA TYR A 33 -0.63 9.62 -2.03
C TYR A 33 -1.00 9.74 -3.52
N VAL A 34 -2.27 9.51 -3.87
CA VAL A 34 -2.77 9.57 -5.26
C VAL A 34 -2.55 10.95 -5.90
N LYS A 35 -2.77 12.05 -5.15
CA LYS A 35 -2.50 13.41 -5.64
C LYS A 35 -1.03 13.63 -5.99
N ASN A 36 -0.10 12.99 -5.27
CA ASN A 36 1.34 13.09 -5.49
C ASN A 36 1.87 12.18 -6.61
N CYS A 37 1.08 11.21 -7.07
CA CYS A 37 1.40 10.34 -8.22
C CYS A 37 1.28 11.05 -9.59
N ARG A 38 0.88 12.33 -9.63
CA ARG A 38 0.76 13.10 -10.87
C ARG A 38 2.08 13.06 -11.65
N ASN A 39 1.99 12.76 -12.95
CA ASN A 39 3.07 12.60 -13.94
C ASN A 39 3.78 11.23 -13.96
N GLY A 40 3.13 10.15 -13.48
CA GLY A 40 3.65 8.79 -13.69
C GLY A 40 4.96 8.51 -12.93
N ARG A 41 5.23 9.28 -11.87
CA ARG A 41 6.37 9.06 -10.98
C ARG A 41 6.31 7.66 -10.40
N SER A 42 7.46 7.01 -10.31
CA SER A 42 7.56 5.68 -9.72
C SER A 42 7.12 5.75 -8.26
N PRO A 43 6.40 4.74 -7.74
CA PRO A 43 6.10 4.63 -6.31
C PRO A 43 7.34 4.75 -5.40
N LYS A 44 8.54 4.47 -5.93
CA LYS A 44 9.84 4.63 -5.24
C LYS A 44 10.29 6.09 -5.10
N GLU A 45 9.79 6.97 -5.98
CA GLU A 45 10.12 8.40 -6.00
C GLU A 45 9.11 9.21 -5.19
N THR A 46 7.96 8.62 -4.85
CA THR A 46 7.02 9.21 -3.90
C THR A 46 7.64 9.17 -2.51
N ARG A 47 7.95 10.35 -1.94
CA ARG A 47 8.44 10.49 -0.56
C ARG A 47 7.40 9.89 0.38
N TRP A 48 7.67 8.66 0.83
CA TRP A 48 6.86 7.96 1.82
C TRP A 48 6.86 8.79 3.10
N LEU A 49 5.69 9.22 3.53
CA LEU A 49 5.51 9.72 4.88
C LEU A 49 5.32 8.47 5.72
N PHE A 50 6.41 8.07 6.35
CA PHE A 50 6.43 6.96 7.29
C PHE A 50 5.45 7.28 8.43
N HIS A 51 4.36 6.51 8.52
CA HIS A 51 3.40 6.57 9.63
C HIS A 51 3.79 5.49 10.63
N ASP A 52 4.77 5.76 11.47
CA ASP A 52 5.14 4.87 12.60
C ASP A 52 5.06 5.66 13.90
N ASP A 53 3.95 6.37 14.09
CA ASP A 53 3.72 7.18 15.29
C ASP A 53 3.25 6.32 16.48
N LYS A 54 3.19 4.98 16.33
CA LYS A 54 2.92 4.06 17.44
C LYS A 54 3.62 2.71 17.23
N VAL A 55 4.63 2.46 18.05
CA VAL A 55 5.01 1.10 18.51
C VAL A 55 3.98 0.63 19.54
#